data_AF-T1AE96-F1
#
_entry.id   AF-T1AE96-F1
#
_cell.length_a   1.000
_cell.length_b   1.000
_cell.length_c   1.000
_cell.angle_alpha   90.00
_cell.angle_beta   90.00
_cell.angle_gamma   90.00
#
_symmetry.space_group_name_H-M   'P 1'
#
loop_
_entity.id
_entity.type
_entity.pdbx_description
1 polymer ?
#
loop_
_entity_poly.entity_id
_entity_poly.type
_entity_poly.pdbx_seq_one_letter_code
_entity_poly.pdbx_strand_id
1 'polypeptide(L)'
;SFKPGDHVLISCISACGRCEYCRRGMYSHCTTGGWILGNEIDGTQAEYVRIAHADTSLYPIPAGADEDALVMLSDILPTGFECGVLNARSRPAARLRLLGQVRSVLPRC
;
A
#
# COMPACT_ATOMS: atom_id res chain seq x y z
N SER A 1 17.80 5.96 -1.56
CA SER A 1 18.23 4.81 -2.37
C SER A 1 18.40 3.61 -1.48
N PHE A 2 17.69 2.53 -1.81
CA PHE A 2 17.80 1.23 -1.15
C PHE A 2 19.02 0.46 -1.68
N LYS A 3 19.52 -0.49 -0.89
CA LYS A 3 20.64 -1.38 -1.25
C LYS A 3 20.29 -2.84 -0.93
N PRO A 4 20.98 -3.81 -1.55
CA PRO A 4 20.81 -5.22 -1.20
C PRO A 4 20.98 -5.44 0.31
N GLY A 5 20.06 -6.21 0.91
CA GLY A 5 20.00 -6.48 2.34
C GLY A 5 19.11 -5.52 3.14
N ASP A 6 18.60 -4.43 2.55
CA ASP A 6 17.59 -3.60 3.22
C ASP A 6 16.25 -4.34 3.31
N HIS A 7 15.66 -4.38 4.51
CA HIS A 7 14.27 -4.82 4.71
C HIS A 7 13.32 -3.67 4.38
N VAL A 8 12.36 -3.92 3.49
CA VAL A 8 11.51 -2.89 2.92
C VAL A 8 10.05 -3.32 2.86
N LEU A 9 9.15 -2.38 3.10
CA LEU A 9 7.73 -2.49 2.84
C LEU A 9 7.46 -2.03 1.41
N ILE A 10 6.65 -2.80 0.69
CA ILE A 10 6.28 -2.53 -0.70
C ILE A 10 4.90 -1.88 -0.73
N SER A 11 4.73 -0.82 -1.51
CA SER A 11 3.41 -0.28 -1.85
C SER A 11 2.78 -1.06 -3.02
N CYS A 12 1.50 -1.41 -2.91
CA CYS A 12 0.74 -1.99 -4.02
C CYS A 12 0.53 -1.00 -5.20
N ILE A 13 0.71 0.31 -4.94
CA ILE A 13 0.67 1.39 -5.93
C ILE A 13 2.08 1.94 -6.13
N SER A 14 2.59 1.88 -7.36
CA SER A 14 3.91 2.45 -7.69
C SER A 14 3.79 3.89 -8.18
N ALA A 15 4.61 4.81 -7.69
CA ALA A 15 4.54 6.22 -8.04
C ALA A 15 5.85 6.69 -8.69
N CYS A 16 5.81 7.37 -9.85
CA CYS A 16 7.04 7.89 -10.47
C CYS A 16 7.57 9.20 -9.86
N GLY A 17 6.79 9.80 -8.94
CA GLY A 17 7.10 11.06 -8.25
C GLY A 17 7.11 12.31 -9.13
N ARG A 18 6.90 12.19 -10.44
CA ARG A 18 7.18 13.28 -11.40
C ARG A 18 6.02 13.64 -12.35
N CYS A 19 5.12 12.71 -12.65
CA CYS A 19 3.96 12.99 -13.52
C CYS A 19 2.94 13.91 -12.85
N GLU A 20 2.00 14.46 -13.63
CA GLU A 20 0.95 15.36 -13.11
C GLU A 20 0.18 14.75 -11.93
N TYR A 21 -0.22 13.49 -12.05
CA TYR A 21 -0.96 12.78 -11.00
C TYR A 21 -0.14 12.63 -9.72
N CYS A 22 1.15 12.26 -9.84
CA CYS A 22 2.06 12.19 -8.69
C CYS A 22 2.23 13.55 -8.01
N ARG A 23 2.38 14.64 -8.78
CA ARG A 23 2.48 16.01 -8.22
C ARG A 23 1.22 16.45 -7.49
N ARG A 24 0.07 15.90 -7.86
CA ARG A 24 -1.24 16.14 -7.22
C ARG A 24 -1.54 15.15 -6.07
N GLY A 25 -0.61 14.24 -5.73
CA GLY A 25 -0.81 13.21 -4.71
C GLY A 25 -1.70 12.03 -5.13
N MET A 26 -2.12 11.96 -6.40
CA MET A 26 -2.98 10.90 -6.93
C MET A 26 -2.15 9.74 -7.49
N TYR A 27 -1.38 9.08 -6.63
CA TYR A 27 -0.40 8.07 -7.04
C TYR A 27 -0.99 6.88 -7.79
N SER A 28 -2.24 6.52 -7.51
CA SER A 28 -2.97 5.45 -8.22
C SER A 28 -3.16 5.72 -9.71
N HIS A 29 -3.11 6.99 -10.12
CA HIS A 29 -3.23 7.43 -11.53
C HIS A 29 -1.88 7.71 -12.18
N CYS A 30 -0.78 7.28 -11.56
CA CYS A 30 0.56 7.51 -12.09
C CYS A 30 0.71 6.90 -13.50
N THR A 31 1.20 7.70 -14.46
CA THR A 31 1.24 7.32 -15.90
C THR A 31 2.23 6.21 -16.23
N THR A 32 3.27 6.02 -15.42
CA THR A 32 4.29 4.98 -15.59
C THR A 32 4.32 4.02 -14.40
N GLY A 33 3.26 4.03 -13.58
CA GLY A 33 3.11 3.31 -12.33
C GLY A 33 1.63 3.07 -12.10
N GLY A 34 1.13 3.37 -10.90
CA GLY A 34 -0.25 3.09 -10.52
C GLY A 34 -0.39 1.66 -10.03
N TRP A 35 -1.57 1.07 -10.24
CA TRP A 35 -1.84 -0.32 -9.92
C TRP A 35 -1.37 -1.25 -11.02
N ILE A 36 -0.04 -1.38 -11.15
CA ILE A 36 0.59 -2.27 -12.14
C ILE A 36 1.07 -3.58 -11.52
N LEU A 37 1.47 -3.58 -10.24
CA LEU A 37 2.02 -4.74 -9.54
C LEU A 37 0.95 -5.83 -9.39
N GLY A 38 1.16 -6.99 -10.04
CA GLY A 38 0.18 -8.08 -10.07
C GLY A 38 -1.03 -7.85 -10.99
N ASN A 39 -1.08 -6.73 -11.72
CA ASN A 39 -2.14 -6.41 -12.67
C ASN A 39 -1.60 -6.36 -14.12
N GLU A 40 -0.57 -5.54 -14.35
CA GLU A 40 0.10 -5.41 -15.66
C GLU A 40 1.51 -6.01 -15.67
N ILE A 41 2.14 -6.14 -14.51
CA ILE A 41 3.43 -6.81 -14.31
C ILE A 41 3.30 -7.92 -13.27
N ASP A 42 4.30 -8.81 -13.22
CA ASP A 42 4.34 -9.91 -12.25
C ASP A 42 4.19 -9.42 -10.79
N GLY A 43 3.42 -10.18 -10.01
CA GLY A 43 3.08 -9.86 -8.63
C GLY A 43 4.02 -10.49 -7.60
N THR A 44 3.58 -10.49 -6.34
CA THR A 44 4.37 -10.90 -5.18
C THR A 44 4.25 -12.39 -4.82
N GLN A 45 3.39 -13.16 -5.49
CA GLN A 45 3.28 -14.62 -5.31
C GLN A 45 4.40 -15.35 -6.09
N ALA A 46 5.64 -14.97 -5.82
CA ALA A 46 6.86 -15.47 -6.45
C ALA A 46 8.04 -15.34 -5.48
N GLU A 47 9.13 -16.07 -5.73
CA GLU A 47 10.34 -15.97 -4.90
C GLU A 47 11.04 -14.61 -5.02
N TYR A 48 10.85 -13.93 -6.15
CA TYR A 48 11.39 -12.61 -6.43
C TYR A 48 10.36 -11.77 -7.17
N VAL A 49 10.37 -10.45 -6.92
CA VAL A 49 9.48 -9.50 -7.57
C VAL A 49 10.24 -8.23 -7.93
N ARG A 50 9.88 -7.62 -9.06
CA ARG A 50 10.45 -6.34 -9.51
C ARG A 50 9.52 -5.19 -9.16
N ILE A 51 9.98 -4.27 -8.31
CA ILE A 51 9.21 -3.08 -7.94
C ILE A 51 9.59 -1.88 -8.81
N ALA A 52 8.59 -1.29 -9.47
CA ALA A 52 8.77 -0.06 -10.25
C ALA A 52 8.91 1.15 -9.32
N HIS A 53 9.75 2.12 -9.72
CA HIS A 53 9.97 3.37 -8.97
C HIS A 53 10.28 3.14 -7.48
N ALA A 54 11.30 2.33 -7.20
CA ALA A 54 11.66 1.88 -5.86
C ALA A 54 11.86 3.04 -4.85
N ASP A 55 12.50 4.15 -5.26
CA ASP A 55 12.74 5.31 -4.38
C ASP A 55 11.47 5.96 -3.82
N THR A 56 10.32 5.75 -4.47
CA THR A 56 9.03 6.35 -4.14
C THR A 56 7.93 5.32 -3.84
N SER A 57 8.25 4.03 -3.93
CA SER A 57 7.29 2.93 -3.78
C SER A 57 7.75 1.86 -2.78
N LEU A 58 8.97 1.98 -2.25
CA LEU A 58 9.48 1.20 -1.13
C LEU A 58 9.63 2.08 0.10
N TYR A 59 9.42 1.48 1.28
CA TYR A 59 9.56 2.15 2.56
C TYR A 59 10.48 1.32 3.47
N PRO A 60 11.42 1.93 4.20
CA PRO A 60 12.26 1.19 5.14
C PRO A 60 11.40 0.64 6.29
N ILE A 61 11.68 -0.59 6.71
CA ILE A 61 11.03 -1.20 7.86
C ILE A 61 11.84 -0.91 9.13
N PRO A 62 11.22 -0.44 10.23
CA PRO A 62 11.89 -0.29 11.52
C PRO A 62 12.35 -1.64 12.08
N ALA A 63 13.53 -1.67 12.72
CA ALA A 63 14.03 -2.89 13.36
C ALA A 63 13.06 -3.36 14.47
N GLY A 64 12.74 -4.65 14.48
CA GLY A 64 11.83 -5.24 15.46
C GLY A 64 10.33 -4.98 15.19
N ALA A 65 9.97 -4.44 14.03
CA ALA A 65 8.58 -4.36 13.61
C ALA A 65 8.00 -5.76 13.33
N ASP A 66 6.71 -5.93 13.61
CA ASP A 66 5.95 -7.13 13.26
C ASP A 66 5.68 -7.16 11.75
N GLU A 67 6.43 -7.98 11.03
CA GLU A 67 6.34 -8.07 9.56
C GLU A 67 4.96 -8.54 9.08
N ASP A 68 4.27 -9.41 9.84
CA ASP A 68 2.92 -9.87 9.48
C ASP A 68 1.92 -8.71 9.54
N ALA A 69 2.05 -7.83 10.55
CA ALA A 69 1.26 -6.62 10.63
C ALA A 69 1.60 -5.62 9.50
N LEU A 70 2.86 -5.56 9.07
CA LEU A 70 3.30 -4.68 7.97
C LEU A 70 2.71 -5.08 6.62
N VAL A 71 2.37 -6.36 6.40
CA VAL A 71 1.66 -6.78 5.18
C VAL A 71 0.34 -6.01 5.04
N MET A 72 -0.35 -5.72 6.14
CA MET A 72 -1.59 -4.92 6.10
C MET A 72 -1.34 -3.47 5.67
N LEU A 73 -0.16 -2.91 5.96
CA LEU A 73 0.25 -1.56 5.57
C LEU A 73 0.58 -1.44 4.08
N SER A 74 0.81 -2.55 3.37
CA SER A 74 1.14 -2.55 1.93
C SER A 74 -0.04 -2.16 1.04
N ASP A 75 -1.27 -2.47 1.48
CA ASP A 75 -2.50 -2.28 0.70
C ASP A 75 -3.73 -2.01 1.57
N ILE A 76 -4.11 -2.97 2.42
CA ILE A 76 -5.43 -2.96 3.10
C ILE A 76 -5.62 -1.70 3.94
N LEU A 77 -4.64 -1.35 4.78
CA LEU A 77 -4.71 -0.17 5.63
C LEU A 77 -4.71 1.14 4.82
N PRO A 78 -3.73 1.40 3.92
CA PRO A 78 -3.74 2.65 3.16
C PRO A 78 -4.99 2.79 2.29
N THR A 79 -5.47 1.72 1.66
CA THR A 79 -6.71 1.74 0.87
C THR A 79 -7.93 2.06 1.74
N GLY A 80 -8.07 1.39 2.89
CA GLY A 80 -9.15 1.66 3.85
C GLY A 80 -9.10 3.08 4.42
N PHE A 81 -7.91 3.62 4.65
CA PHE A 81 -7.72 4.98 5.16
C PHE A 81 -8.05 6.03 4.10
N GLU A 82 -7.47 5.93 2.90
CA GLU A 82 -7.71 6.87 1.80
C GLU A 82 -9.20 6.89 1.42
N CYS A 83 -9.77 5.72 1.10
CA CYS A 83 -11.14 5.60 0.61
C CYS A 83 -12.18 5.72 1.73
N GLY A 84 -11.92 5.14 2.89
CA GLY A 84 -12.89 5.06 3.99
C GLY A 84 -12.84 6.22 4.97
N VAL A 85 -11.67 6.83 5.20
CA VAL A 85 -11.49 7.88 6.22
C VAL A 85 -11.35 9.25 5.58
N LEU A 86 -10.39 9.40 4.64
CA LEU A 86 -10.08 10.68 4.01
C LEU A 86 -11.15 11.11 3.01
N ASN A 87 -11.51 10.25 2.06
CA ASN A 87 -12.54 10.55 1.05
C ASN A 87 -13.93 10.73 1.67
N ALA A 88 -14.22 10.00 2.74
CA ALA A 88 -15.44 10.19 3.54
C ALA A 88 -15.43 11.48 4.38
N ARG A 89 -14.29 12.19 4.45
CA ARG A 89 -14.07 13.39 5.28
C ARG A 89 -14.51 13.16 6.72
N SER A 90 -14.17 11.99 7.26
CA SER A 90 -14.59 11.59 8.59
C SER A 90 -14.09 12.59 9.65
N ARG A 91 -14.88 12.76 10.72
CA ARG A 91 -14.60 13.68 11.82
C ARG A 91 -14.82 12.96 13.14
N PRO A 92 -14.22 13.43 14.25
CA PRO A 92 -14.57 12.94 15.57
C PRO A 92 -16.09 12.96 15.77
N ALA A 93 -16.64 11.88 16.35
CA ALA A 93 -18.08 11.63 16.55
C ALA A 93 -18.93 11.43 15.28
N ALA A 94 -18.33 11.38 14.08
CA ALA A 94 -19.05 10.99 12.86
C ALA A 94 -19.50 9.51 12.97
N ARG A 95 -20.72 9.23 12.49
CA ARG A 95 -21.21 7.85 12.34
C ARG A 95 -20.87 7.34 10.95
N LEU A 96 -20.05 6.31 10.87
CA LEU A 96 -19.68 5.63 9.64
C LEU A 96 -20.33 4.24 9.60
N ARG A 97 -20.74 3.79 8.41
CA ARG A 97 -21.22 2.43 8.19
C ARG A 97 -20.20 1.68 7.35
N LEU A 98 -19.65 0.61 7.91
CA LEU A 98 -18.79 -0.32 7.18
C LEU A 98 -19.66 -1.39 6.52
N LEU A 99 -19.46 -1.61 5.22
CA LEU A 99 -20.14 -2.63 4.43
C LEU A 99 -19.11 -3.60 3.87
N GLY A 100 -19.43 -4.91 3.81
CA GLY A 100 -18.55 -5.92 3.24
C GLY A 100 -17.45 -6.44 4.18
N GLN A 101 -17.47 -6.08 5.46
CA GLN A 101 -16.56 -6.67 6.46
C GLN A 101 -16.93 -8.14 6.70
N VAL A 102 -16.03 -9.05 6.34
CA VAL A 102 -16.12 -10.46 6.70
C VAL A 102 -15.38 -10.64 8.02
N ARG A 103 -16.04 -11.23 9.01
CA ARG A 103 -15.39 -11.52 10.30
C ARG A 103 -14.20 -12.46 10.04
N SER A 104 -12.99 -12.02 10.37
CA SER A 104 -11.82 -12.90 10.37
C SER A 104 -12.10 -14.08 11.29
N VAL A 105 -12.19 -15.29 10.73
CA VAL A 105 -12.16 -16.52 11.51
C VAL A 105 -10.69 -16.77 11.85
N LEU A 106 -10.14 -15.96 12.76
CA LEU A 106 -8.91 -16.34 13.45
C LEU A 106 -9.30 -17.50 14.38
N PRO A 107 -8.67 -18.69 14.27
CA PRO A 107 -8.84 -19.71 15.29
C PRO A 107 -8.36 -19.10 16.61
N ARG A 108 -9.20 -19.19 17.64
CA ARG A 108 -8.76 -18.90 19.01
C ARG A 108 -7.60 -19.85 19.30
N CYS A 109 -6.38 -19.32 19.40
CA CYS A 109 -5.38 -19.93 20.26
C CYS A 109 -5.69 -19.56 21.71
#